data_AF-A0A1C6EF68-F1
#
_entry.id   AF-A0A1C6EF68-F1
#
_cell.length_a   1.000
_cell.length_b   1.000
_cell.length_c   1.000
_cell.angle_alpha   90.00
_cell.angle_beta   90.00
_cell.angle_gamma   90.00
#
_symmetry.space_group_name_H-M   'P 1'
#
loop_
_entity.id
_entity.type
_entity.pdbx_description
1 polymer ?
#
loop_
_entity_poly.entity_id
_entity_poly.type
_entity_poly.pdbx_seq_one_letter_code
_entity_poly.pdbx_strand_id
1 'polypeptide(L)'
;MDVKTLSAMLGHVSAATTLDIYTHVTGDMQTEAAAKIDRGLGNEVQESPAQTEQSSVEDFQPVLGRKRKSGSGCITQINDHLFEGRYSPTWPDGTKHSKCVYAHTREECEAKLKTLIREMQAERKLLLDQMRGITPPDKLTKKQKQIWQYLRFHPDETNLSVIARGAGVNRHTVAKWYEMIRGMVGIQKT
;
A
#
# COMPACT_ATOMS: atom_id res chain seq x y z
N MET A 1 23.84 25.95 -16.85
CA MET A 1 24.41 24.89 -17.73
C MET A 1 24.58 25.51 -19.10
N ASP A 2 25.75 25.39 -19.73
CA ASP A 2 26.00 25.98 -21.04
C ASP A 2 25.44 25.07 -22.16
N VAL A 3 24.95 25.69 -23.24
CA VAL A 3 24.24 25.02 -24.35
C VAL A 3 25.17 24.01 -25.04
N LYS A 4 26.46 24.32 -25.12
CA LYS A 4 27.48 23.42 -25.66
C LYS A 4 27.68 22.18 -24.81
N THR A 5 27.57 22.32 -23.48
CA THR A 5 27.78 21.21 -22.54
C THR A 5 26.59 20.25 -22.56
N LEU A 6 25.37 20.76 -22.70
CA LEU A 6 24.15 19.93 -22.83
C LEU A 6 24.06 19.26 -24.21
N SER A 7 24.40 19.97 -25.29
CA SER A 7 24.40 19.42 -26.66
C SER A 7 25.40 18.27 -26.82
N ALA A 8 26.51 18.29 -26.08
CA ALA A 8 27.48 17.20 -26.07
C ALA A 8 26.98 15.99 -25.27
N MET A 9 26.16 16.20 -24.23
CA MET A 9 25.62 15.10 -23.41
C MET A 9 24.45 14.35 -24.07
N LEU A 10 23.57 15.05 -24.80
CA LEU A 10 22.41 14.43 -25.46
C LEU A 10 22.75 13.73 -26.79
N GLY A 11 23.95 13.94 -27.33
CA GLY A 11 24.31 13.49 -28.68
C GLY A 11 23.57 14.30 -29.75
N HIS A 12 24.09 14.30 -30.98
CA HIS A 12 23.58 15.07 -32.12
C HIS A 12 22.19 14.59 -32.60
N VAL A 13 21.15 14.68 -31.78
CA VAL A 13 19.79 14.30 -32.20
C VAL A 13 19.16 15.38 -33.08
N SER A 14 19.57 16.64 -32.92
CA SER A 14 19.55 17.73 -33.92
C SER A 14 19.67 19.08 -33.17
N ALA A 15 20.34 20.06 -33.77
CA ALA A 15 20.33 21.43 -33.26
C ALA A 15 18.89 21.98 -33.18
N ALA A 16 18.00 21.53 -34.06
CA ALA A 16 16.58 21.91 -34.06
C ALA A 16 15.88 21.49 -32.77
N THR A 17 16.07 20.24 -32.31
CA THR A 17 15.43 19.73 -31.08
C THR A 17 15.90 20.47 -29.83
N THR A 18 17.18 20.84 -29.79
CA THR A 18 17.74 21.62 -28.67
C THR A 18 17.22 23.05 -28.67
N LEU A 19 17.06 23.64 -29.86
CA LEU A 19 16.48 24.97 -30.00
C LEU A 19 15.00 24.96 -29.56
N ASP A 20 14.21 23.99 -30.04
CA ASP A 20 12.78 23.82 -29.68
C ASP A 20 12.57 23.69 -28.17
N ILE A 21 13.37 22.86 -27.49
CA ILE A 21 13.20 22.57 -26.06
C ILE A 21 13.63 23.75 -25.17
N TYR A 22 14.70 24.48 -25.52
CA TYR A 22 15.28 25.50 -24.63
C TYR A 22 14.81 26.93 -24.94
N THR A 23 14.37 27.22 -26.16
CA THR A 23 13.95 28.59 -26.53
C THR A 23 12.46 28.83 -26.36
N HIS A 24 11.65 27.82 -26.00
CA HIS A 24 10.19 27.89 -25.97
C HIS A 24 9.60 28.49 -27.25
N VAL A 25 10.25 28.23 -28.38
CA VAL A 25 9.76 28.67 -29.67
C VAL A 25 8.86 27.54 -30.18
N THR A 26 7.54 27.72 -30.05
CA THR A 26 6.58 26.78 -30.63
C THR A 26 6.60 26.88 -32.16
N GLY A 27 6.17 25.84 -32.86
CA GLY A 27 6.06 25.85 -34.33
C GLY A 27 5.24 27.05 -34.85
N ASP A 28 4.23 27.46 -34.07
CA ASP A 28 3.41 28.64 -34.37
C ASP A 28 4.22 29.94 -34.34
N MET A 29 5.11 30.11 -33.35
CA MET A 29 5.97 31.28 -33.25
C MET A 29 6.99 31.36 -34.40
N GLN A 30 7.50 30.22 -34.87
CA GLN A 30 8.39 30.18 -36.04
C GLN A 30 7.63 30.57 -37.31
N THR A 31 6.43 30.03 -37.48
CA THR A 31 5.57 30.29 -38.63
C THR A 31 5.12 31.76 -38.67
N GLU A 32 4.77 32.34 -37.52
CA GLU A 32 4.40 33.75 -37.39
C GLU A 32 5.59 34.69 -37.65
N ALA A 33 6.79 34.34 -37.18
CA ALA A 33 8.00 35.10 -37.46
C ALA A 33 8.36 35.06 -38.95
N ALA A 34 8.26 33.90 -39.60
CA ALA A 34 8.49 33.75 -41.04
C ALA A 34 7.50 34.59 -41.85
N ALA A 35 6.20 34.54 -41.50
CA ALA A 35 5.16 35.34 -42.15
C ALA A 35 5.41 36.85 -42.04
N LYS A 36 5.95 37.33 -40.91
CA LYS A 36 6.32 38.74 -40.74
C LYS A 36 7.52 39.15 -41.62
N ILE A 37 8.49 38.25 -41.79
CA ILE A 37 9.66 38.48 -42.66
C ILE A 37 9.23 38.53 -44.13
N ASP A 38 8.42 37.57 -44.58
CA ASP A 38 7.95 37.50 -45.97
C ASP A 38 7.08 38.70 -46.36
N ARG A 39 6.23 39.18 -45.43
CA ARG A 39 5.45 40.42 -45.64
C ARG A 39 6.36 41.65 -45.77
N GLY A 40 7.45 41.70 -45.01
CA GLY A 40 8.45 42.78 -45.09
C GLY A 40 9.22 42.80 -46.41
N LEU A 41 9.30 41.66 -47.09
CA LEU A 41 9.92 41.51 -48.42
C LEU A 41 8.94 41.74 -49.58
N GLY A 42 7.68 42.10 -49.27
CA GLY A 42 6.65 42.43 -50.27
C GLY A 42 5.95 41.21 -50.88
N ASN A 43 6.15 40.01 -50.33
CA ASN A 43 5.47 38.80 -50.78
C ASN A 43 4.06 38.70 -50.18
N GLU A 44 3.09 38.22 -50.98
CA GLU A 44 1.74 37.91 -50.48
C GLU A 44 1.76 36.63 -49.65
N VAL A 45 1.54 36.77 -48.34
CA VAL A 45 1.49 35.62 -47.43
C VAL A 45 0.09 35.04 -47.51
N GLN A 46 -0.07 33.85 -48.11
CA GLN A 46 -1.28 33.06 -47.92
C GLN A 46 -1.31 32.62 -46.46
N GLU A 47 -2.40 32.94 -45.74
CA GLU A 47 -2.65 32.33 -44.43
C GLU A 47 -2.78 30.82 -44.64
N SER A 48 -1.72 30.09 -44.31
CA SER A 48 -1.80 28.64 -44.20
C SER A 48 -2.88 28.35 -43.14
N PRO A 49 -3.82 27.42 -43.41
CA PRO A 49 -4.88 27.15 -42.47
C PRO A 49 -4.24 26.84 -41.13
N ALA A 50 -4.73 27.50 -40.07
CA ALA A 50 -4.34 27.23 -38.69
C ALA A 50 -4.07 25.75 -38.58
N GLN A 51 -2.83 25.36 -38.25
CA GLN A 51 -2.50 23.97 -38.06
C GLN A 51 -3.56 23.45 -37.12
N THR A 52 -4.51 22.68 -37.67
CA THR A 52 -5.52 22.01 -36.88
C THR A 52 -4.66 21.26 -35.89
N GLU A 53 -4.70 21.69 -34.63
CA GLU A 53 -4.02 20.98 -33.57
C GLU A 53 -4.45 19.54 -33.78
N GLN A 54 -3.54 18.73 -34.31
CA GLN A 54 -3.70 17.30 -34.26
C GLN A 54 -3.43 17.00 -32.80
N SER A 55 -4.44 17.33 -31.98
CA SER A 55 -4.64 16.97 -30.60
C SER A 55 -4.83 15.46 -30.58
N SER A 56 -3.80 14.74 -31.01
CA SER A 56 -3.62 13.31 -30.83
C SER A 56 -3.33 12.98 -29.36
N VAL A 57 -3.38 13.98 -28.47
CA VAL A 57 -3.31 13.85 -27.02
C VAL A 57 -4.57 13.17 -26.46
N GLU A 58 -5.68 13.13 -27.20
CA GLU A 58 -6.98 12.64 -26.71
C GLU A 58 -7.02 11.13 -26.39
N ASP A 59 -6.02 10.32 -26.78
CA ASP A 59 -6.06 8.85 -26.62
C ASP A 59 -4.85 8.24 -25.90
N PHE A 60 -4.14 9.02 -25.06
CA PHE A 60 -3.13 8.43 -24.18
C PHE A 60 -3.79 7.66 -23.03
N GLN A 61 -3.88 6.33 -23.15
CA GLN A 61 -4.22 5.48 -22.03
C GLN A 61 -2.97 5.12 -21.21
N PRO A 62 -2.83 5.62 -19.97
CA PRO A 62 -1.69 5.26 -19.14
C PRO A 62 -1.75 3.76 -18.82
N VAL A 63 -0.69 3.03 -19.15
CA VAL A 63 -0.54 1.61 -18.78
C VAL A 63 -0.43 1.50 -17.26
N LEU A 64 -1.54 1.16 -16.61
CA LEU A 64 -1.55 0.93 -15.17
C LEU A 64 -0.82 -0.38 -14.85
N GLY A 65 0.37 -0.25 -14.27
CA GLY A 65 1.12 -1.40 -13.77
C GLY A 65 0.30 -2.23 -12.77
N ARG A 66 0.45 -3.56 -12.82
CA ARG A 66 -0.24 -4.49 -11.93
C ARG A 66 0.24 -4.31 -10.49
N LYS A 67 -0.50 -3.54 -9.68
CA LYS A 67 -0.20 -3.36 -8.25
C LYS A 67 -0.44 -4.66 -7.49
N ARG A 68 0.51 -5.03 -6.63
CA ARG A 68 0.42 -6.23 -5.79
C ARG A 68 -0.63 -6.01 -4.70
N LYS A 69 -1.32 -7.07 -4.29
CA LYS A 69 -2.19 -7.03 -3.10
C LYS A 69 -1.32 -6.91 -1.85
N SER A 70 -1.69 -6.03 -0.93
CA SER A 70 -0.97 -5.86 0.34
C SER A 70 -0.96 -7.18 1.13
N GLY A 71 0.20 -7.59 1.63
CA GLY A 71 0.32 -8.72 2.55
C GLY A 71 0.36 -10.12 1.91
N SER A 72 0.41 -10.25 0.57
CA SER A 72 0.52 -11.56 -0.11
C SER A 72 1.96 -12.08 -0.27
N GLY A 73 2.95 -11.34 0.25
CA GLY A 73 4.38 -11.63 0.00
C GLY A 73 4.82 -11.26 -1.43
N CYS A 74 6.10 -11.48 -1.71
CA CYS A 74 6.72 -11.27 -3.03
C CYS A 74 7.13 -12.61 -3.61
N ILE A 75 6.79 -12.88 -4.87
CA ILE A 75 7.28 -14.04 -5.60
C ILE A 75 8.21 -13.55 -6.71
N THR A 76 9.42 -14.07 -6.70
CA THR A 76 10.47 -13.79 -7.68
C THR A 76 10.89 -15.10 -8.31
N GLN A 77 10.96 -15.11 -9.63
CA GLN A 77 11.59 -16.20 -10.36
C GLN A 77 13.10 -15.99 -10.25
N ILE A 78 13.80 -16.90 -9.57
CA ILE A 78 15.27 -16.83 -9.47
C ILE A 78 15.87 -17.37 -10.77
N ASN A 79 15.40 -18.55 -11.20
CA ASN A 79 15.85 -19.27 -12.39
C ASN A 79 14.65 -19.81 -13.17
N ASP A 80 14.88 -20.35 -14.37
CA ASP A 80 13.85 -20.95 -15.25
C ASP A 80 12.99 -22.01 -14.54
N HIS A 81 13.54 -22.67 -13.52
CA HIS A 81 12.89 -23.75 -12.79
C HIS A 81 12.79 -23.51 -11.28
N LEU A 82 13.01 -22.27 -10.81
CA LEU A 82 12.99 -21.98 -9.37
C LEU A 82 12.35 -20.63 -9.06
N PHE A 83 11.30 -20.68 -8.24
CA PHE A 83 10.59 -19.53 -7.69
C PHE A 83 10.85 -19.40 -6.19
N GLU A 84 11.18 -18.19 -5.75
CA GLU A 84 11.27 -17.78 -4.35
C GLU A 84 10.03 -16.96 -3.97
N GLY A 85 9.32 -17.42 -2.94
CA GLY A 85 8.26 -16.69 -2.26
C GLY A 85 8.78 -16.14 -0.94
N ARG A 86 8.88 -14.82 -0.82
CA ARG A 86 9.35 -14.12 0.37
C ARG A 86 8.20 -13.45 1.12
N TYR A 87 8.14 -13.67 2.42
CA TYR A 87 7.25 -12.94 3.33
C TYR A 87 8.06 -12.31 4.47
N SER A 88 7.84 -11.02 4.74
CA SER A 88 8.63 -10.25 5.71
C SER A 88 7.74 -9.36 6.59
N PRO A 89 6.95 -9.96 7.49
CA PRO A 89 6.13 -9.22 8.43
C PRO A 89 6.99 -8.45 9.46
N THR A 90 6.47 -7.30 9.89
CA THR A 90 7.01 -6.53 11.01
C THR A 90 6.43 -7.07 12.32
N TRP A 91 7.30 -7.53 13.22
CA TRP A 91 6.91 -8.08 14.51
C TRP A 91 6.62 -6.96 15.52
N PRO A 92 5.93 -7.26 16.64
CA PRO A 92 5.65 -6.27 17.67
C PRO A 92 6.92 -5.61 18.24
N ASP A 93 8.05 -6.32 18.22
CA ASP A 93 9.37 -5.81 18.64
C ASP A 93 9.98 -4.79 17.65
N GLY A 94 9.28 -4.47 16.56
CA GLY A 94 9.75 -3.56 15.50
C GLY A 94 10.71 -4.20 14.49
N THR A 95 11.23 -5.40 14.79
CA THR A 95 12.11 -6.15 13.89
C THR A 95 11.33 -6.86 12.77
N LYS A 96 11.95 -7.00 11.60
CA LYS A 96 11.38 -7.76 10.48
C LYS A 96 11.88 -9.20 10.54
N HIS A 97 10.97 -10.17 10.58
CA HIS A 97 11.37 -11.57 10.43
C HIS A 97 10.96 -12.02 9.04
N SER A 98 11.94 -12.21 8.15
CA SER A 98 11.73 -12.70 6.80
C SER A 98 11.81 -14.23 6.77
N LYS A 99 10.86 -14.88 6.10
CA LYS A 99 10.98 -16.28 5.69
C LYS A 99 10.80 -16.40 4.18
N CYS A 100 11.52 -17.35 3.58
CA CYS A 100 11.47 -17.65 2.16
C CYS A 100 11.00 -19.08 1.93
N VAL A 101 10.32 -19.28 0.80
CA VAL A 101 9.81 -20.57 0.34
C VAL A 101 10.25 -20.77 -1.09
N TYR A 102 10.64 -21.99 -1.44
CA TYR A 102 11.09 -22.32 -2.80
C TYR A 102 10.18 -23.37 -3.44
N ALA A 103 9.93 -23.22 -4.73
CA ALA A 103 9.22 -24.22 -5.54
C ALA A 103 9.63 -24.13 -7.01
N HIS A 104 9.36 -25.18 -7.78
CA HIS A 104 9.70 -25.23 -9.20
C HIS A 104 8.66 -24.52 -10.08
N THR A 105 7.39 -24.55 -9.67
CA THR A 105 6.31 -23.83 -10.32
C THR A 105 5.87 -22.64 -9.48
N ARG A 106 5.33 -21.62 -10.16
CA ARG A 106 4.79 -20.44 -9.50
C ARG A 106 3.62 -20.78 -8.58
N GLU A 107 2.73 -21.66 -9.01
CA GLU A 107 1.51 -22.02 -8.27
C GLU A 107 1.83 -22.76 -6.96
N GLU A 108 2.78 -23.68 -6.99
CA GLU A 108 3.28 -24.34 -5.78
C GLU A 108 3.93 -23.34 -4.83
N CYS A 109 4.70 -22.39 -5.37
CA CYS A 109 5.31 -21.33 -4.57
C CYS A 109 4.22 -20.49 -3.88
N GLU A 110 3.18 -20.11 -4.62
CA GLU A 110 2.02 -19.38 -4.09
C GLU A 110 1.28 -20.16 -3.00
N ALA A 111 1.07 -21.46 -3.18
CA ALA A 111 0.40 -22.31 -2.20
C ALA A 111 1.20 -22.41 -0.90
N LYS A 112 2.50 -22.73 -0.99
CA LYS A 112 3.39 -22.81 0.18
C LYS A 112 3.61 -21.44 0.84
N LEU A 113 3.61 -20.36 0.07
CA LEU A 113 3.70 -19.00 0.62
C LEU A 113 2.43 -18.64 1.40
N LYS A 114 1.24 -19.03 0.91
CA LYS A 114 -0.04 -18.82 1.63
C LYS A 114 -0.08 -19.56 2.96
N THR A 115 0.41 -20.80 3.03
CA THR A 115 0.47 -21.54 4.30
C THR A 115 1.42 -20.87 5.29
N LEU A 116 2.61 -20.49 4.83
CA LEU A 116 3.59 -19.77 5.64
C LEU A 116 3.07 -18.41 6.16
N ILE A 117 2.36 -17.65 5.31
CA ILE A 117 1.74 -16.39 5.70
C ILE A 117 0.72 -16.62 6.82
N ARG A 118 -0.13 -17.65 6.72
CA ARG A 118 -1.14 -17.96 7.75
C ARG A 118 -0.50 -18.30 9.09
N GLU A 119 0.54 -19.14 9.09
CA GLU A 119 1.27 -19.53 10.30
C GLU A 119 1.91 -18.33 10.98
N MET A 120 2.68 -17.53 10.22
CA MET A 120 3.34 -16.33 10.76
C MET A 120 2.35 -15.26 11.24
N GLN A 121 1.20 -15.12 10.56
CA GLN A 121 0.15 -14.21 11.02
C GLN A 121 -0.49 -14.70 12.33
N ALA A 122 -0.67 -16.01 12.51
CA ALA A 122 -1.17 -16.59 13.75
C ALA A 122 -0.19 -16.37 14.91
N GLU A 123 1.10 -16.63 14.71
CA GLU A 123 2.16 -16.38 15.70
C GLU A 123 2.23 -14.89 16.09
N ARG A 124 2.26 -14.01 15.09
CA ARG A 124 2.27 -12.55 15.31
C ARG A 124 1.04 -12.09 16.08
N LYS A 125 -0.14 -12.63 15.77
CA LYS A 125 -1.38 -12.30 16.48
C LYS A 125 -1.32 -12.77 17.93
N LEU A 126 -0.81 -13.98 18.18
CA LEU A 126 -0.67 -14.53 19.51
C LEU A 126 0.26 -13.68 20.39
N LEU A 127 1.40 -13.24 19.87
CA LEU A 127 2.28 -12.31 20.60
C LEU A 127 1.62 -10.95 20.83
N LEU A 128 0.93 -10.40 19.82
CA LEU A 128 0.23 -9.14 19.96
C LEU A 128 -0.87 -9.22 21.03
N ASP A 129 -1.60 -10.33 21.08
CA ASP A 129 -2.64 -10.59 22.08
C ASP A 129 -2.02 -10.74 23.48
N GLN A 130 -0.89 -11.46 23.61
CA GLN A 130 -0.11 -11.54 24.85
C GLN A 130 0.36 -10.15 25.34
N MET A 131 0.94 -9.34 24.45
CA MET A 131 1.41 -7.99 24.79
C MET A 131 0.28 -7.05 25.21
N ARG A 132 -0.89 -7.18 24.59
CA ARG A 132 -2.08 -6.41 24.96
C ARG A 132 -2.69 -6.85 26.30
N GLY A 133 -2.14 -7.87 26.96
CA GLY A 133 -2.74 -8.48 28.14
C GLY A 133 -4.05 -9.21 27.84
N ILE A 134 -4.41 -9.33 26.55
CA ILE A 134 -5.57 -10.06 26.09
C ILE A 134 -5.17 -11.53 26.09
N THR A 135 -5.33 -12.16 27.25
CA THR A 135 -5.24 -13.62 27.35
C THR A 135 -6.20 -14.20 26.30
N PRO A 136 -5.75 -15.10 25.40
CA PRO A 136 -6.59 -15.60 24.33
C PRO A 136 -7.92 -16.08 24.89
N PRO A 137 -9.06 -15.64 24.33
CA PRO A 137 -10.37 -16.06 24.81
C PRO A 137 -10.53 -17.58 24.76
N ASP A 138 -9.66 -18.32 24.07
CA ASP A 138 -9.65 -19.78 24.04
C ASP A 138 -9.29 -20.48 25.34
N LYS A 139 -8.55 -19.83 26.24
CA LYS A 139 -8.27 -20.39 27.58
C LYS A 139 -9.40 -20.13 28.58
N LEU A 140 -10.36 -19.26 28.24
CA LEU A 140 -11.50 -18.96 29.10
C LEU A 140 -12.59 -20.02 28.93
N THR A 141 -13.18 -20.46 30.03
CA THR A 141 -14.39 -21.28 30.02
C THR A 141 -15.56 -20.52 29.39
N LYS A 142 -16.58 -21.24 28.89
CA LYS A 142 -17.75 -20.64 28.20
C LYS A 142 -18.35 -19.44 28.95
N LYS A 143 -18.48 -19.54 30.28
CA LYS A 143 -19.04 -18.48 31.14
C LYS A 143 -18.09 -17.29 31.35
N GLN A 144 -16.79 -17.55 31.45
CA GLN A 144 -15.78 -16.48 31.51
C GLN A 144 -15.72 -15.71 30.18
N LYS A 145 -15.82 -16.40 29.02
CA LYS A 145 -15.88 -15.74 27.70
C LYS A 145 -17.07 -14.79 27.60
N GLN A 146 -18.24 -15.18 28.09
CA GLN A 146 -19.45 -14.34 28.11
C GLN A 146 -19.24 -13.06 28.92
N ILE A 147 -18.66 -13.16 30.12
CA ILE A 147 -18.38 -12.00 30.97
C ILE A 147 -17.31 -11.10 30.35
N TRP A 148 -16.25 -11.68 29.78
CA TRP A 148 -15.19 -10.94 29.11
C TRP A 148 -15.68 -10.19 27.87
N GLN A 149 -16.54 -10.81 27.05
CA GLN A 149 -17.15 -10.15 25.90
C GLN A 149 -17.97 -8.92 26.31
N TYR A 150 -18.73 -9.03 27.40
CA TYR A 150 -19.54 -7.92 27.91
C TYR A 150 -18.66 -6.77 28.42
N LEU A 151 -17.69 -7.07 29.29
CA LEU A 151 -16.77 -6.06 29.86
C LEU A 151 -15.85 -5.41 28.82
N ARG A 152 -15.58 -6.10 27.69
CA ARG A 152 -14.85 -5.51 26.56
C ARG A 152 -15.60 -4.32 25.93
N PHE A 153 -16.92 -4.34 25.91
CA PHE A 153 -17.74 -3.24 25.40
C PHE A 153 -18.16 -2.25 26.49
N HIS A 154 -18.17 -2.69 27.75
CA HIS A 154 -18.56 -1.90 28.92
C HIS A 154 -17.47 -1.96 30.01
N PRO A 155 -16.33 -1.26 29.84
CA PRO A 155 -15.22 -1.34 30.79
C PRO A 155 -15.57 -0.73 32.16
N ASP A 156 -16.31 0.38 32.18
CA ASP A 156 -16.55 1.15 33.41
C ASP A 156 -17.63 0.54 34.33
N GLU A 157 -18.28 -0.55 33.90
CA GLU A 157 -19.33 -1.18 34.67
C GLU A 157 -18.77 -1.96 35.86
N THR A 158 -19.09 -1.49 37.06
CA THR A 158 -18.72 -2.14 38.32
C THR A 158 -19.85 -2.98 38.91
N ASN A 159 -21.09 -2.79 38.43
CA ASN A 159 -22.26 -3.46 38.98
C ASN A 159 -22.39 -4.91 38.48
N LEU A 160 -22.07 -5.86 39.34
CA LEU A 160 -22.11 -7.30 39.07
C LEU A 160 -23.48 -7.79 38.54
N SER A 161 -24.58 -7.18 38.96
CA SER A 161 -25.93 -7.57 38.54
C SER A 161 -26.27 -7.06 37.13
N VAL A 162 -25.69 -5.93 36.73
CA VAL A 162 -25.84 -5.40 35.35
C VAL A 162 -25.03 -6.27 34.40
N ILE A 163 -23.78 -6.56 34.76
CA ILE A 163 -22.90 -7.47 34.01
C ILE A 163 -23.53 -8.87 33.87
N ALA A 164 -24.13 -9.40 34.93
CA ALA A 164 -24.81 -10.70 34.89
C ALA A 164 -25.96 -10.74 33.88
N ARG A 165 -26.80 -9.69 33.86
CA ARG A 165 -27.90 -9.57 32.90
C ARG A 165 -27.39 -9.42 31.47
N GLY A 166 -26.40 -8.56 31.26
CA GLY A 166 -25.83 -8.30 29.95
C GLY A 166 -25.04 -9.48 29.36
N ALA A 167 -24.32 -10.24 30.19
CA ALA A 167 -23.58 -11.43 29.77
C ALA A 167 -24.41 -12.73 29.77
N GLY A 168 -25.65 -12.70 30.30
CA GLY A 168 -26.52 -13.90 30.39
C GLY A 168 -25.97 -14.98 31.33
N VAL A 169 -25.39 -14.57 32.46
CA VAL A 169 -24.78 -15.47 33.46
C VAL A 169 -25.30 -15.16 34.87
N ASN A 170 -25.13 -16.10 35.79
CA ASN A 170 -25.52 -15.89 37.18
C ASN A 170 -24.59 -14.87 37.85
N ARG A 171 -25.15 -13.94 38.65
CA ARG A 171 -24.42 -12.97 39.47
C ARG A 171 -23.27 -13.59 40.27
N HIS A 172 -23.48 -14.76 40.87
CA HIS A 172 -22.42 -15.44 41.64
C HIS A 172 -21.23 -15.87 40.76
N THR A 173 -21.50 -16.27 39.52
CA THR A 173 -20.46 -16.59 38.53
C THR A 173 -19.70 -15.33 38.12
N VAL A 174 -20.40 -14.20 37.95
CA VAL A 174 -19.75 -12.90 37.69
C VAL A 174 -18.86 -12.53 38.86
N ALA A 175 -19.39 -12.53 40.10
CA ALA A 175 -18.63 -12.17 41.29
C ALA A 175 -17.33 -12.98 41.44
N LYS A 176 -17.37 -14.28 41.12
CA LYS A 176 -16.19 -15.17 41.18
C LYS A 176 -15.10 -14.78 40.17
N TRP A 177 -15.48 -14.36 38.96
CA TRP A 177 -14.53 -14.13 37.85
C TRP A 177 -14.30 -12.66 37.52
N TYR A 178 -15.03 -11.73 38.16
CA TYR A 178 -15.04 -10.31 37.86
C TYR A 178 -13.65 -9.67 37.98
N GLU A 179 -12.98 -9.84 39.13
CA GLU A 179 -11.65 -9.24 39.34
C GLU A 179 -10.61 -9.79 38.34
N MET A 180 -10.65 -11.09 38.06
CA MET A 180 -9.77 -11.73 37.07
C MET A 180 -10.00 -11.17 35.67
N ILE A 181 -11.27 -11.05 35.24
CA ILE A 181 -11.62 -10.57 33.90
C ILE A 181 -11.40 -9.05 33.79
N ARG A 182 -11.68 -8.27 34.85
CA ARG A 182 -11.38 -6.82 34.91
C ARG A 182 -9.88 -6.56 34.76
N GLY A 183 -9.04 -7.38 35.39
CA GLY A 183 -7.58 -7.34 35.21
C GLY A 183 -7.15 -7.64 33.77
N MET A 184 -7.82 -8.57 33.08
CA MET A 184 -7.55 -8.90 31.67
C MET A 184 -8.00 -7.83 30.68
N VAL A 185 -9.07 -7.09 31.00
CA VAL A 185 -9.59 -6.00 30.14
C VAL A 185 -8.75 -4.73 30.27
N GLY A 186 -7.81 -4.67 31.23
CA GLY A 186 -6.79 -3.63 31.28
C GLY A 186 -7.26 -2.30 31.85
N ILE A 187 -8.20 -2.31 32.80
CA ILE A 187 -8.49 -1.12 33.60
C ILE A 187 -7.41 -1.03 34.67
N GLN A 188 -6.26 -0.48 34.27
CA GLN A 188 -5.27 0.04 35.20
C GLN A 188 -5.98 1.09 36.04
N LYS A 189 -6.10 0.87 37.35
CA LYS A 189 -6.45 1.96 38.27
C LYS A 189 -5.45 3.08 38.03
N THR A 190 -5.94 4.23 37.57
CA THR A 190 -5.28 5.52 37.76
C THR A 190 -5.11 5.79 39.24
#